data_AF-A0A977NMV0-F1
#
_entry.id   AF-A0A977NMV0-F1
#
_cell.length_a   1.000
_cell.length_b   1.000
_cell.length_c   1.000
_cell.angle_alpha   90.00
_cell.angle_beta   90.00
_cell.angle_gamma   90.00
#
_symmetry.space_group_name_H-M   'P 1'
#
loop_
_entity.id
_entity.type
_entity.pdbx_description
1 polymer ?
#
loop_
_entity_poly.entity_id
_entity_poly.type
_entity_poly.pdbx_seq_one_letter_code
_entity_poly.pdbx_strand_id
1 'polypeptide(L)'
;MTVRDSRHVSLQKSRGLAVAGAGAASGLIGSLAVSALILLGERVAGLPVGTFYLMLVSAVSQAQDYNTYAIVQGLLLHMLAGTAIGLAVSAPFAISKKAYASLGRLAPAYGLGAGALVWAALFLPVTYGTMMPLLQSLDGQSVVSQRAPIGTLFSIAVSDMLAMIDRIIYTALAFNMLFGLVTLVLTRAFSEAAIGR
;
A
#
# COMPACT_ATOMS: atom_id res chain seq x y z
N MET A 1 -19.19 -27.86 29.71
CA MET A 1 -18.19 -26.89 29.24
C MET A 1 -17.27 -26.58 30.41
N THR A 2 -16.03 -27.08 30.42
CA THR A 2 -15.15 -27.07 31.60
C THR A 2 -14.24 -25.83 31.62
N VAL A 3 -13.80 -25.39 32.80
CA VAL A 3 -12.94 -24.20 33.03
C VAL A 3 -11.62 -24.21 32.22
N ARG A 4 -11.19 -25.38 31.74
CA ARG A 4 -10.01 -25.54 30.88
C ARG A 4 -10.28 -25.09 29.44
N ASP A 5 -11.50 -25.30 28.96
CA ASP A 5 -11.91 -24.98 27.60
C ASP A 5 -12.06 -23.45 27.42
N SER A 6 -12.61 -22.77 28.43
CA SER A 6 -12.74 -21.31 28.43
C SER A 6 -11.40 -20.57 28.44
N ARG A 7 -10.38 -21.10 29.11
CA ARG A 7 -9.00 -20.54 29.10
C ARG A 7 -8.29 -20.69 27.76
N HIS A 8 -8.49 -21.82 27.06
CA HIS A 8 -7.91 -22.01 25.74
C HIS A 8 -8.49 -21.06 24.69
N VAL A 9 -9.81 -20.83 24.75
CA VAL A 9 -10.51 -19.89 23.86
C VAL A 9 -10.08 -18.44 24.13
N SER A 10 -9.95 -18.03 25.40
CA SER A 10 -9.56 -16.65 25.73
C SER A 10 -8.12 -16.33 25.29
N LEU A 11 -7.18 -17.25 25.49
CA LEU A 11 -5.78 -17.10 25.06
C LEU A 11 -5.62 -17.11 23.53
N GLN A 12 -6.43 -17.88 22.82
CA GLN A 12 -6.42 -17.87 21.36
C GLN A 12 -6.97 -16.54 20.82
N LYS A 13 -8.01 -16.00 21.45
CA LYS A 13 -8.61 -14.71 21.08
C LYS A 13 -7.66 -13.54 21.32
N SER A 14 -6.98 -13.48 22.47
CA SER A 14 -6.02 -12.42 22.78
C SER A 14 -4.84 -12.42 21.79
N ARG A 15 -4.34 -13.61 21.46
CA ARG A 15 -3.27 -13.77 20.46
C ARG A 15 -3.70 -13.35 19.06
N GLY A 16 -4.91 -13.73 18.64
CA GLY A 16 -5.44 -13.34 17.34
C GLY A 16 -5.56 -11.81 17.21
N LEU A 17 -6.03 -11.14 18.27
CA LEU A 17 -6.09 -9.68 18.35
C LEU A 17 -4.70 -9.04 18.29
N ALA A 18 -3.71 -9.61 18.99
CA ALA A 18 -2.33 -9.12 18.96
C ALA A 18 -1.73 -9.21 17.54
N VAL A 19 -1.94 -10.32 16.83
CA VAL A 19 -1.46 -10.49 15.45
C VAL A 19 -2.17 -9.54 14.49
N ALA A 20 -3.49 -9.36 14.62
CA ALA A 20 -4.25 -8.44 13.77
C ALA A 20 -3.82 -6.97 14.02
N GLY A 21 -3.68 -6.56 15.28
CA GLY A 21 -3.18 -5.23 15.63
C GLY A 21 -1.77 -4.97 15.12
N ALA A 22 -0.88 -5.96 15.25
CA ALA A 22 0.46 -5.91 14.67
C ALA A 22 0.41 -5.79 13.15
N GLY A 23 -0.49 -6.51 12.48
CA GLY A 23 -0.71 -6.44 11.03
C GLY A 23 -1.15 -5.07 10.56
N ALA A 24 -2.13 -4.46 11.25
CA ALA A 24 -2.60 -3.11 10.95
C ALA A 24 -1.46 -2.08 11.08
N ALA A 25 -0.76 -2.08 12.22
CA ALA A 25 0.35 -1.16 12.46
C ALA A 25 1.49 -1.34 11.43
N SER A 26 1.80 -2.58 11.08
CA SER A 26 2.84 -2.90 10.12
C SER A 26 2.45 -2.54 8.68
N GLY A 27 1.17 -2.65 8.34
CA GLY A 27 0.62 -2.16 7.07
C GLY A 27 0.72 -0.64 6.96
N LEU A 28 0.37 0.08 8.03
CA LEU A 28 0.53 1.52 8.11
C LEU A 28 2.00 1.95 7.94
N ILE A 29 2.91 1.36 8.70
CA ILE A 29 4.35 1.67 8.61
C ILE A 29 4.91 1.29 7.23
N GLY A 30 4.54 0.14 6.69
CA GLY A 30 4.93 -0.29 5.35
C GLY A 30 4.46 0.70 4.28
N SER A 31 3.23 1.20 4.39
CA SER A 31 2.68 2.19 3.47
C SER A 31 3.42 3.53 3.54
N LEU A 32 3.84 3.96 4.74
CA LEU A 32 4.66 5.16 4.92
C LEU A 32 6.07 4.99 4.33
N ALA A 33 6.69 3.82 4.54
CA ALA A 33 8.00 3.51 3.98
C ALA A 33 7.97 3.53 2.44
N VAL A 34 6.96 2.89 1.83
CA VAL A 34 6.78 2.93 0.37
C VAL A 34 6.40 4.33 -0.12
N SER A 35 5.65 5.10 0.65
CA SER A 35 5.32 6.48 0.32
C SER A 35 6.58 7.34 0.15
N ALA A 36 7.56 7.21 1.05
CA ALA A 36 8.84 7.91 0.91
C ALA A 36 9.58 7.53 -0.38
N LEU A 37 9.55 6.24 -0.76
CA LEU A 37 10.17 5.77 -2.00
C LEU A 37 9.42 6.21 -3.25
N ILE A 38 8.10 6.29 -3.22
CA ILE A 38 7.29 6.83 -4.31
C ILE A 38 7.64 8.30 -4.53
N LEU A 39 7.63 9.12 -3.48
CA LEU A 39 7.98 10.55 -3.57
C LEU A 39 9.41 10.76 -4.09
N LEU A 40 10.36 9.92 -3.68
CA LEU A 40 11.72 9.92 -4.21
C LEU A 40 11.76 9.49 -5.67
N GLY A 41 11.02 8.44 -6.03
CA GLY A 41 10.91 7.93 -7.40
C GLY A 41 10.34 8.97 -8.36
N GLU A 42 9.33 9.73 -7.93
CA GLU A 42 8.77 10.86 -8.68
C GLU A 42 9.82 11.94 -8.92
N ARG A 43 10.55 12.35 -7.88
CA ARG A 43 11.64 13.33 -8.00
C ARG A 43 12.70 12.89 -9.01
N VAL A 44 13.13 11.63 -8.94
CA VAL A 44 14.16 11.06 -9.83
C VAL A 44 13.64 10.92 -11.26
N ALA A 45 12.33 10.67 -11.43
CA ALA A 45 11.68 10.59 -12.73
C ALA A 45 11.32 11.97 -13.34
N GLY A 46 11.61 13.08 -12.64
CA GLY A 46 11.23 14.42 -13.09
C GLY A 46 9.72 14.72 -12.98
N LEU A 47 8.98 13.91 -12.21
CA LEU A 47 7.57 14.09 -11.97
C LEU A 47 7.32 15.13 -10.86
N PRO A 48 6.20 15.88 -10.91
CA PRO A 48 5.73 16.65 -9.77
C PRO A 48 5.58 15.73 -8.54
N VAL A 49 6.03 16.20 -7.38
CA VAL A 49 5.93 15.43 -6.13
C VAL A 49 4.48 15.29 -5.71
N GLY A 50 4.07 14.05 -5.46
CA GLY A 50 2.69 13.70 -5.12
C GLY A 50 1.82 13.39 -6.33
N THR A 51 2.40 13.24 -7.53
CA THR A 51 1.68 12.81 -8.75
C THR A 51 0.90 11.52 -8.53
N PHE A 52 1.52 10.51 -7.91
CA PHE A 52 0.87 9.25 -7.55
C PHE A 52 -0.37 9.46 -6.68
N TYR A 53 -0.29 10.32 -5.67
CA TYR A 53 -1.41 10.59 -4.77
C TYR A 53 -2.53 11.37 -5.45
N LEU A 54 -2.20 12.31 -6.33
CA LEU A 54 -3.18 12.98 -7.18
C LEU A 54 -3.92 11.98 -8.07
N MET A 55 -3.17 11.15 -8.80
CA MET A 55 -3.73 10.13 -9.68
C MET A 55 -4.59 9.12 -8.93
N LEU A 56 -4.16 8.72 -7.72
CA LEU A 56 -4.92 7.83 -6.85
C LEU A 56 -6.27 8.45 -6.44
N VAL A 57 -6.30 9.73 -6.07
CA VAL A 57 -7.56 10.41 -5.74
C VAL A 57 -8.43 10.53 -6.98
N SER A 58 -7.88 10.96 -8.12
CA SER A 58 -8.64 11.05 -9.37
C SER A 58 -9.19 9.70 -9.84
N ALA A 59 -8.48 8.59 -9.59
CA ALA A 59 -8.97 7.24 -9.84
C ALA A 59 -10.26 6.93 -9.07
N VAL A 60 -10.31 7.37 -7.81
CA VAL A 60 -11.35 6.98 -6.85
C VAL A 60 -12.52 7.95 -6.88
N SER A 61 -12.25 9.25 -6.97
CA SER A 61 -13.27 10.29 -6.99
C SER A 61 -13.85 10.56 -8.37
N GLN A 62 -13.16 10.15 -9.44
CA GLN A 62 -13.43 10.55 -10.83
C GLN A 62 -13.44 12.09 -11.00
N ALA A 63 -12.95 12.84 -10.02
CA ALA A 63 -12.87 14.29 -10.03
C ALA A 63 -11.45 14.75 -10.38
N GLN A 64 -11.37 15.83 -11.17
CA GLN A 64 -10.13 16.36 -11.75
C GLN A 64 -9.68 17.63 -10.99
N ASP A 65 -9.77 17.59 -9.66
CA ASP A 65 -9.39 18.72 -8.79
C ASP A 65 -7.92 18.62 -8.35
N TYR A 66 -7.04 19.16 -9.20
CA TYR A 66 -5.59 19.17 -8.98
C TYR A 66 -5.17 20.27 -7.99
N ASN A 67 -5.33 20.00 -6.69
CA ASN A 67 -4.90 20.87 -5.59
C ASN A 67 -4.05 20.09 -4.57
N THR A 68 -3.20 20.78 -3.81
CA THR A 68 -2.39 20.23 -2.71
C THR A 68 -3.22 19.41 -1.70
N TYR A 69 -4.49 19.78 -1.46
CA TYR A 69 -5.38 18.98 -0.60
C TYR A 69 -5.62 17.56 -1.14
N ALA A 70 -5.66 17.37 -2.46
CA ALA A 70 -5.82 16.06 -3.07
C ALA A 70 -4.57 15.18 -2.87
N ILE A 71 -3.37 15.77 -2.77
CA ILE A 71 -2.14 15.02 -2.42
C ILE A 71 -2.25 14.44 -1.01
N VAL A 72 -2.69 15.25 -0.04
CA VAL A 72 -2.87 14.81 1.35
C VAL A 72 -3.95 13.73 1.43
N GLN A 73 -5.07 13.90 0.72
CA GLN A 73 -6.12 12.89 0.64
C GLN A 73 -5.63 11.58 0.03
N GLY A 74 -4.83 11.64 -1.04
CA GLY A 74 -4.25 10.45 -1.67
C GLY A 74 -3.27 9.74 -0.75
N LEU A 75 -2.45 10.49 0.00
CA LEU A 75 -1.55 9.90 1.00
C LEU A 75 -2.35 9.19 2.11
N LEU A 76 -3.40 9.83 2.64
CA LEU A 76 -4.28 9.22 3.64
C LEU A 76 -4.95 7.96 3.09
N LEU A 77 -5.43 7.99 1.85
CA LEU A 77 -6.05 6.83 1.21
C LEU A 77 -5.03 5.69 1.03
N HIS A 78 -3.79 6.00 0.64
CA HIS A 78 -2.72 5.03 0.54
C HIS A 78 -2.38 4.41 1.91
N MET A 79 -2.36 5.20 2.99
CA MET A 79 -2.15 4.72 4.35
C MET A 79 -3.30 3.84 4.85
N LEU A 80 -4.55 4.21 4.56
CA LEU A 80 -5.73 3.41 4.88
C LEU A 80 -5.72 2.08 4.13
N ALA A 81 -5.42 2.10 2.83
CA ALA A 81 -5.27 0.90 2.01
C ALA A 81 -4.15 0.00 2.55
N GLY A 82 -2.98 0.56 2.86
CA GLY A 82 -1.88 -0.19 3.47
C GLY A 82 -2.25 -0.83 4.81
N THR A 83 -2.99 -0.12 5.65
CA THR A 83 -3.51 -0.66 6.93
C THR A 83 -4.47 -1.81 6.71
N ALA A 84 -5.43 -1.66 5.79
CA ALA A 84 -6.40 -2.70 5.44
C ALA A 84 -5.73 -3.94 4.85
N ILE A 85 -4.74 -3.76 3.98
CA ILE A 85 -3.95 -4.86 3.41
C ILE A 85 -3.13 -5.54 4.51
N GLY A 86 -2.51 -4.79 5.43
CA GLY A 86 -1.79 -5.36 6.57
C GLY A 86 -2.66 -6.25 7.46
N LEU A 87 -3.91 -5.83 7.70
CA LEU A 87 -4.93 -6.68 8.34
C LEU A 87 -5.23 -7.94 7.52
N ALA A 88 -5.47 -7.81 6.22
CA ALA A 88 -5.80 -8.94 5.35
C ALA A 88 -4.66 -9.97 5.28
N VAL A 89 -3.42 -9.51 5.09
CA VAL A 89 -2.25 -10.38 5.00
C VAL A 89 -1.90 -11.01 6.35
N SER A 90 -2.21 -10.34 7.48
CA SER A 90 -1.98 -10.91 8.82
C SER A 90 -3.07 -11.92 9.27
N ALA A 91 -4.26 -11.89 8.66
CA ALA A 91 -5.41 -12.69 9.09
C ALA A 91 -5.16 -14.21 9.16
N PRO A 92 -4.48 -14.87 8.18
CA PRO A 92 -4.19 -16.31 8.27
C PRO A 92 -3.35 -16.66 9.51
N PHE A 93 -2.46 -15.77 9.92
CA PHE A 93 -1.56 -15.95 11.07
C PHE A 93 -2.27 -15.67 12.39
N ALA A 94 -3.28 -14.81 12.41
CA ALA A 94 -4.12 -14.58 13.59
C ALA A 94 -4.96 -15.83 13.92
N ILE A 95 -5.46 -16.53 12.89
CA ILE A 95 -6.39 -17.66 13.04
C ILE A 95 -5.65 -18.98 13.26
N SER A 96 -4.53 -19.22 12.55
CA SER A 96 -3.84 -20.52 12.54
C SER A 96 -2.53 -20.50 13.33
N LYS A 97 -2.43 -21.36 14.37
CA LYS A 97 -1.16 -21.58 15.11
C LYS A 97 -0.03 -22.08 14.20
N LYS A 98 -0.35 -22.97 13.26
CA LYS A 98 0.61 -23.54 12.31
C LYS A 98 1.12 -22.49 11.34
N ALA A 99 0.22 -21.65 10.80
CA ALA A 99 0.61 -20.54 9.94
C ALA A 99 1.50 -19.55 10.71
N TYR A 100 1.11 -19.16 11.92
CA TYR A 100 1.91 -18.27 12.75
C TYR A 100 3.32 -18.81 13.02
N ALA A 101 3.45 -20.10 13.35
CA ALA A 101 4.75 -20.73 13.56
C ALA A 101 5.64 -20.69 12.30
N SER A 102 5.05 -20.83 11.10
CA SER A 102 5.80 -20.76 9.84
C SER A 102 6.36 -19.35 9.54
N LEU A 103 5.72 -18.31 10.09
CA LEU A 103 6.16 -16.92 9.97
C LEU A 103 7.57 -16.72 10.52
N GLY A 104 8.01 -17.56 11.47
CA GLY A 104 9.35 -17.50 12.06
C GLY A 104 10.50 -17.63 11.05
N ARG A 105 10.37 -18.52 10.07
CA ARG A 105 11.40 -18.73 9.04
C ARG A 105 11.02 -18.11 7.70
N LEU A 106 9.72 -18.05 7.40
CA LEU A 106 9.21 -17.72 6.08
C LEU A 106 8.59 -16.32 5.99
N ALA A 107 8.67 -15.50 7.04
CA ALA A 107 8.17 -14.12 7.00
C ALA A 107 8.65 -13.34 5.76
N PRO A 108 9.95 -13.37 5.38
CA PRO A 108 10.39 -12.67 4.17
C PRO A 108 9.74 -13.21 2.89
N ALA A 109 9.70 -14.53 2.73
CA ALA A 109 9.12 -15.16 1.55
C ALA A 109 7.60 -14.90 1.43
N TYR A 110 6.87 -15.04 2.53
CA TYR A 110 5.44 -14.69 2.58
C TYR A 110 5.22 -13.21 2.35
N GLY A 111 6.09 -12.34 2.87
CA GLY A 111 6.04 -10.90 2.65
C GLY A 111 6.18 -10.53 1.18
N LEU A 112 7.25 -11.01 0.53
CA LEU A 112 7.48 -10.76 -0.89
C LEU A 112 6.33 -11.32 -1.75
N GLY A 113 5.87 -12.54 -1.45
CA GLY A 113 4.74 -13.16 -2.15
C GLY A 113 3.42 -12.41 -1.96
N ALA A 114 3.13 -11.97 -0.74
CA ALA A 114 1.94 -11.16 -0.46
C ALA A 114 2.01 -9.81 -1.17
N GLY A 115 3.17 -9.18 -1.21
CA GLY A 115 3.40 -7.96 -1.97
C GLY A 115 3.19 -8.15 -3.47
N ALA A 116 3.76 -9.20 -4.06
CA ALA A 116 3.53 -9.54 -5.47
C ALA A 116 2.04 -9.82 -5.75
N LEU A 117 1.32 -10.46 -4.82
CA LEU A 117 -0.11 -10.68 -4.92
C LEU A 117 -0.91 -9.37 -4.87
N VAL A 118 -0.57 -8.45 -3.98
CA VAL A 118 -1.18 -7.11 -3.91
C VAL A 118 -0.97 -6.35 -5.22
N TRP A 119 0.25 -6.41 -5.78
CA TRP A 119 0.54 -5.84 -7.08
C TRP A 119 -0.34 -6.45 -8.19
N ALA A 120 -0.39 -7.78 -8.27
CA ALA A 120 -1.16 -8.47 -9.31
C ALA A 120 -2.69 -8.25 -9.16
N ALA A 121 -3.20 -8.24 -7.93
CA ALA A 121 -4.64 -8.24 -7.64
C ALA A 121 -5.24 -6.84 -7.48
N LEU A 122 -4.44 -5.82 -7.12
CA LEU A 122 -4.93 -4.44 -6.93
C LEU A 122 -4.25 -3.47 -7.88
N PHE A 123 -2.93 -3.47 -7.96
CA PHE A 123 -2.20 -2.49 -8.75
C PHE A 123 -2.45 -2.65 -10.26
N LEU A 124 -2.35 -3.87 -10.81
CA LEU A 124 -2.59 -4.10 -12.24
C LEU A 124 -4.03 -3.79 -12.67
N PRO A 125 -5.09 -4.26 -11.96
CA PRO A 125 -6.46 -3.94 -12.34
C PRO A 125 -6.76 -2.44 -12.29
N VAL A 126 -6.26 -1.72 -11.29
CA VAL A 126 -6.43 -0.26 -11.21
C VAL A 126 -5.67 0.44 -12.34
N THR A 127 -4.46 -0.02 -12.66
CA THR A 127 -3.63 0.59 -13.70
C THR A 127 -4.26 0.44 -15.07
N TYR A 128 -4.60 -0.79 -15.48
CA TYR A 128 -5.15 -1.05 -16.80
C TYR A 128 -6.64 -0.73 -16.91
N GLY A 129 -7.41 -0.90 -15.83
CA GLY A 129 -8.86 -0.70 -15.83
C GLY A 129 -9.29 0.73 -15.55
N THR A 130 -8.46 1.55 -14.88
CA THR A 130 -8.83 2.91 -14.49
C THR A 130 -7.82 3.94 -14.96
N MET A 131 -6.53 3.78 -14.65
CA MET A 131 -5.52 4.80 -14.94
C MET A 131 -5.23 4.96 -16.43
N MET A 132 -5.04 3.87 -17.15
CA MET A 132 -4.75 3.94 -18.58
C MET A 132 -5.93 4.55 -19.38
N PRO A 133 -7.20 4.13 -19.18
CA PRO A 133 -8.35 4.78 -19.82
C PRO A 133 -8.47 6.26 -19.43
N LEU A 134 -8.24 6.60 -18.16
CA LEU A 134 -8.28 7.99 -17.70
C LEU A 134 -7.24 8.84 -18.44
N LEU A 135 -5.99 8.38 -18.50
CA LEU A 135 -4.92 9.09 -19.21
C LEU A 135 -5.18 9.19 -20.72
N GLN A 136 -5.73 8.15 -21.35
CA GLN A 136 -6.08 8.17 -22.78
C GLN A 136 -7.28 9.07 -23.10
N SER A 137 -8.17 9.29 -22.14
CA SER A 137 -9.31 10.21 -22.30
C SER A 137 -8.90 11.69 -22.24
N LEU A 138 -7.72 11.97 -21.68
CA LEU A 138 -7.15 13.31 -21.66
C LEU A 138 -6.48 13.58 -23.01
N ASP A 139 -6.76 14.74 -23.61
CA ASP A 139 -6.25 15.11 -24.92
C ASP A 139 -4.71 15.05 -24.92
N GLY A 140 -4.05 14.67 -26.02
CA GLY A 140 -2.59 14.41 -26.03
C GLY A 140 -1.72 15.63 -25.66
N GLN A 141 -2.31 16.84 -25.66
CA GLN A 141 -1.70 18.09 -25.22
C GLN A 141 -2.11 18.54 -23.81
N SER A 142 -2.94 17.74 -23.12
CA SER A 142 -3.33 18.01 -21.75
C SER A 142 -2.14 17.81 -20.81
N VAL A 143 -2.08 18.69 -19.82
CA VAL A 143 -0.95 18.77 -18.90
C VAL A 143 -1.50 18.56 -17.50
N VAL A 144 -0.97 17.55 -16.79
CA VAL A 144 -1.23 17.40 -15.37
C VAL A 144 -0.42 18.46 -14.65
N SER A 145 -1.11 19.49 -14.18
CA SER A 145 -0.49 20.66 -13.55
C SER A 145 -0.81 20.72 -12.06
N GLN A 146 0.22 20.75 -11.22
CA GLN A 146 0.02 20.97 -9.79
C GLN A 146 -0.16 22.46 -9.53
N ARG A 147 -1.37 22.87 -9.12
CA ARG A 147 -1.68 24.24 -8.74
C ARG A 147 -1.46 24.46 -7.25
N ALA A 148 -0.65 25.45 -6.91
CA ALA A 148 -0.53 25.99 -5.56
C ALA A 148 -1.21 27.37 -5.49
N PRO A 149 -1.48 27.92 -4.28
CA PRO A 149 -2.08 29.24 -4.13
C PRO A 149 -1.31 30.39 -4.81
N ILE A 150 -0.03 30.16 -5.12
CA ILE A 150 0.91 31.12 -5.75
C ILE A 150 1.16 30.86 -7.25
N GLY A 151 0.45 29.91 -7.87
CA GLY A 151 0.58 29.57 -9.30
C GLY A 151 0.84 28.09 -9.56
N THR A 152 1.12 27.75 -10.82
CA THR A 152 1.44 26.38 -11.25
C THR A 152 2.88 26.03 -10.90
N LEU A 153 3.10 25.04 -10.03
CA LEU A 153 4.44 24.68 -9.56
C LEU A 153 5.22 23.80 -10.53
N PHE A 154 4.52 22.89 -11.22
CA PHE A 154 5.12 21.94 -12.14
C PHE A 154 4.03 21.35 -13.03
N SER A 155 4.40 20.95 -14.25
CA SER A 155 3.46 20.48 -15.26
C SER A 155 4.11 19.37 -16.09
N ILE A 156 3.36 18.31 -16.40
CA ILE A 156 3.85 17.21 -17.25
C ILE A 156 2.81 16.84 -18.31
N ALA A 157 3.27 16.57 -19.52
CA ALA A 157 2.43 16.12 -20.61
C ALA A 157 1.94 14.68 -20.36
N VAL A 158 0.68 14.41 -20.65
CA VAL A 158 0.08 13.07 -20.51
C VAL A 158 0.78 12.04 -21.41
N SER A 159 1.31 12.45 -22.57
CA SER A 159 2.11 11.61 -23.46
C SER A 159 3.33 11.00 -22.77
N ASP A 160 4.00 11.77 -21.92
CA ASP A 160 5.22 11.33 -21.23
C ASP A 160 4.85 10.36 -20.10
N MET A 161 3.72 10.58 -19.43
CA MET A 161 3.20 9.63 -18.42
C MET A 161 2.84 8.28 -19.04
N LEU A 162 2.19 8.28 -20.21
CA LEU A 162 1.87 7.06 -20.95
C LEU A 162 3.14 6.31 -21.39
N ALA A 163 4.17 7.02 -21.86
CA ALA A 163 5.44 6.41 -22.24
C ALA A 163 6.18 5.77 -21.05
N MET A 164 5.92 6.21 -19.81
CA MET A 164 6.53 5.66 -18.60
C MET A 164 5.75 4.50 -17.97
N ILE A 165 4.58 4.12 -18.50
CA ILE A 165 3.67 3.19 -17.82
C ILE A 165 4.30 1.81 -17.56
N ASP A 166 5.06 1.27 -18.51
CA ASP A 166 5.73 -0.02 -18.35
C ASP A 166 6.76 0.03 -17.21
N ARG A 167 7.54 1.12 -17.16
CA ARG A 167 8.50 1.34 -16.07
C ARG A 167 7.80 1.49 -14.72
N ILE A 168 6.66 2.19 -14.68
CA ILE A 168 5.83 2.31 -13.48
C ILE A 168 5.34 0.94 -13.02
N ILE A 169 4.89 0.08 -13.94
CA ILE A 169 4.38 -1.26 -13.60
C ILE A 169 5.47 -2.13 -12.97
N TYR A 170 6.67 -2.17 -13.56
CA TYR A 170 7.78 -2.98 -13.03
C TYR A 170 8.34 -2.42 -11.71
N THR A 171 8.45 -1.10 -11.58
CA THR A 171 8.90 -0.46 -10.33
C THR A 171 7.86 -0.63 -9.21
N ALA A 172 6.57 -0.57 -9.54
CA ALA A 172 5.49 -0.83 -8.59
C ALA A 172 5.52 -2.27 -8.05
N LEU A 173 5.90 -3.27 -8.85
CA LEU A 173 6.08 -4.64 -8.35
C LEU A 173 7.12 -4.67 -7.22
N ALA A 174 8.28 -4.04 -7.43
CA ALA A 174 9.33 -3.97 -6.40
C ALA A 174 8.85 -3.26 -5.13
N PHE A 175 8.13 -2.14 -5.26
CA PHE A 175 7.58 -1.41 -4.12
C PHE A 175 6.53 -2.22 -3.35
N ASN A 176 5.65 -2.94 -4.05
CA ASN A 176 4.65 -3.79 -3.41
C ASN A 176 5.29 -5.00 -2.72
N MET A 177 6.30 -5.62 -3.33
CA MET A 177 7.09 -6.69 -2.69
C MET A 177 7.78 -6.18 -1.42
N LEU A 178 8.37 -4.99 -1.45
CA LEU A 178 8.97 -4.36 -0.29
C LEU A 178 7.93 -4.05 0.79
N PHE A 179 6.76 -3.52 0.40
CA PHE A 179 5.63 -3.31 1.31
C PHE A 179 5.29 -4.61 2.04
N GLY A 180 5.03 -5.69 1.31
CA GLY A 180 4.66 -6.97 1.90
C GLY A 180 5.76 -7.56 2.80
N LEU A 181 7.03 -7.42 2.39
CA LEU A 181 8.21 -7.79 3.19
C LEU A 181 8.22 -7.04 4.54
N VAL A 182 8.18 -5.71 4.49
CA VAL A 182 8.20 -4.86 5.69
C VAL A 182 7.00 -5.20 6.57
N THR A 183 5.81 -5.30 5.99
CA THR A 183 4.58 -5.59 6.74
C THR A 183 4.66 -6.92 7.48
N LEU A 184 5.07 -8.02 6.84
CA LEU A 184 5.10 -9.32 7.52
C LEU A 184 6.26 -9.51 8.49
N VAL A 185 7.41 -8.89 8.22
CA VAL A 185 8.53 -8.87 9.19
C VAL A 185 8.14 -8.09 10.45
N LEU A 186 7.54 -6.91 10.30
CA LEU A 186 7.08 -6.11 11.44
C LEU A 186 5.89 -6.73 12.16
N THR A 187 4.96 -7.35 11.42
CA THR A 187 3.80 -8.04 12.03
C THR A 187 4.28 -9.10 13.00
N ARG A 188 5.29 -9.87 12.59
CA ARG A 188 5.92 -10.84 13.46
C ARG A 188 6.53 -10.17 14.68
N ALA A 189 7.43 -9.21 14.49
CA ALA A 189 8.16 -8.56 15.58
C ALA A 189 7.21 -7.95 16.63
N PHE A 190 6.18 -7.23 16.19
CA PHE A 190 5.20 -6.62 17.10
C PHE A 190 4.30 -7.66 17.77
N SER A 191 3.90 -8.71 17.05
CA SER A 191 3.10 -9.79 17.65
C SER A 191 3.88 -10.56 18.72
N GLU A 192 5.17 -10.83 18.50
CA GLU A 192 6.04 -11.50 19.46
C GLU A 192 6.19 -10.64 20.74
N ALA A 193 6.43 -9.34 20.57
CA ALA A 193 6.51 -8.38 21.67
C ALA A 193 5.18 -8.30 22.47
N ALA A 194 4.04 -8.30 21.80
CA ALA A 194 2.73 -8.20 22.44
C ALA A 194 2.27 -9.50 23.14
N ILE A 195 2.69 -10.67 22.63
CA ILE A 195 2.31 -11.98 23.20
C ILE A 195 3.20 -12.35 24.40
N GLY A 196 4.32 -11.64 24.61
CA GLY A 196 5.19 -11.84 25.76
C GLY A 196 6.03 -13.11 25.63
N ARG A 197 6.94 -13.12 24.65
CA ARG A 197 8.11 -14.01 24.65
C ARG A 197 9.38 -13.22 24.80
#